data_AF-A0A9D2DKE5-F1
#
_entry.id   AF-A0A9D2DKE5-F1
#
_cell.length_a   1.000
_cell.length_b   1.000
_cell.length_c   1.000
_cell.angle_alpha   90.00
_cell.angle_beta   90.00
_cell.angle_gamma   90.00
#
_symmetry.space_group_name_H-M   'P 1'
#
loop_
_entity.id
_entity.type
_entity.pdbx_description
1 polymer ?
#
loop_
_entity_poly.entity_id
_entity_poly.type
_entity_poly.pdbx_seq_one_letter_code
_entity_poly.pdbx_strand_id
1 'polypeptide(L)'
;KGERLYQKLVDTFGENKKVPIMELREKNDPELVEVADYVYENVFLHYTMKQWGQTPDQIDPSVTGRVPVFVGDDERYFPQAPHQGMPAEGYTALFEHMLEHDLISVYLDVDARDLLTVSDTSVTVCGRPYGGEIIYTGPLDELFGLDMGALPYRTLDMVFETLDCDQFQPVGTVNYTTSEDFTRITEFKNMTGQVVPGKTTILKEYSKAYEPGSGETPYYAIIEDANLDLYRRYRARVEDLVNFHCVGRLAEYRYYDMDGVVASALDLSDEIIAQHS
;
A
#
# COMPACT_ATOMS: atom_id res chain seq x y z
N LYS A 1 -22.60 -28.04 13.42
CA LYS A 1 -22.25 -26.78 14.12
C LYS A 1 -21.93 -25.68 13.11
N GLY A 2 -20.97 -25.87 12.20
CA GLY A 2 -20.56 -24.89 11.17
C GLY A 2 -21.71 -24.30 10.35
N GLU A 3 -22.50 -25.13 9.68
CA GLU A 3 -23.65 -24.68 8.85
C GLU A 3 -24.60 -23.72 9.58
N ARG A 4 -24.91 -24.02 10.84
CA ARG A 4 -25.79 -23.20 11.67
C ARG A 4 -25.17 -21.83 12.00
N LEU A 5 -23.85 -21.78 12.23
CA LEU A 5 -23.12 -20.54 12.46
C LEU A 5 -23.00 -19.71 11.18
N TYR A 6 -22.81 -20.38 10.03
CA TYR A 6 -22.83 -19.73 8.72
C TYR A 6 -24.19 -19.08 8.46
N GLN A 7 -25.29 -19.82 8.62
CA GLN A 7 -26.64 -19.25 8.45
C GLN A 7 -26.86 -18.06 9.40
N LYS A 8 -26.37 -18.13 10.64
CA LYS A 8 -26.44 -17.02 11.59
C LYS A 8 -25.65 -15.79 11.12
N LEU A 9 -24.46 -15.96 10.53
CA LEU A 9 -23.70 -14.87 9.91
C LEU A 9 -24.46 -14.25 8.74
N VAL A 10 -25.05 -15.08 7.86
CA VAL A 10 -25.88 -14.63 6.73
C VAL A 10 -27.10 -13.85 7.22
N ASP A 11 -27.82 -14.35 8.22
CA ASP A 11 -29.00 -13.68 8.78
C ASP A 11 -28.64 -12.33 9.44
N THR A 12 -27.42 -12.22 9.99
CA THR A 12 -26.97 -11.03 10.73
C THR A 12 -26.38 -9.95 9.81
N PHE A 13 -25.55 -10.33 8.85
CA PHE A 13 -24.76 -9.41 8.04
C PHE A 13 -25.14 -9.41 6.54
N GLY A 14 -25.85 -10.45 6.09
CA GLY A 14 -26.16 -10.70 4.69
C GLY A 14 -25.17 -11.65 4.02
N GLU A 15 -25.66 -12.38 3.02
CA GLU A 15 -24.86 -13.27 2.17
C GLU A 15 -23.94 -12.47 1.23
N ASN A 16 -22.73 -12.98 0.99
CA ASN A 16 -21.72 -12.37 0.13
C ASN A 16 -21.32 -10.95 0.57
N LYS A 17 -21.31 -10.71 1.88
CA LYS A 17 -20.95 -9.42 2.46
C LYS A 17 -19.56 -9.45 3.08
N LYS A 18 -18.89 -8.30 2.97
CA LYS A 18 -17.62 -7.99 3.64
C LYS A 18 -17.94 -7.35 4.98
N VAL A 19 -17.53 -7.99 6.07
CA VAL A 19 -17.74 -7.53 7.44
C VAL A 19 -16.37 -7.23 8.06
N PRO A 20 -16.06 -5.99 8.45
CA PRO A 20 -14.87 -5.70 9.23
C PRO A 20 -14.84 -6.53 10.51
N ILE A 21 -13.68 -7.07 10.87
CA ILE A 21 -13.57 -7.92 12.07
C ILE A 21 -14.05 -7.22 13.35
N MET A 22 -13.82 -5.90 13.44
CA MET A 22 -14.29 -5.12 14.59
C MET A 22 -15.83 -5.05 14.64
N GLU A 23 -16.49 -4.88 13.50
CA GLU A 23 -17.96 -4.91 13.42
C GLU A 23 -18.50 -6.29 13.82
N LEU A 24 -17.85 -7.37 13.38
CA LEU A 24 -18.21 -8.73 13.75
C LEU A 24 -18.18 -8.93 15.28
N ARG A 25 -17.15 -8.39 15.95
CA ARG A 25 -17.01 -8.45 17.41
C ARG A 25 -18.01 -7.56 18.14
N GLU A 26 -18.26 -6.35 17.61
CA GLU A 26 -19.19 -5.38 18.21
C GLU A 26 -20.63 -5.88 18.27
N LYS A 27 -21.06 -6.77 17.36
CA LYS A 27 -22.40 -7.38 17.44
C LYS A 27 -22.64 -8.11 18.76
N ASN A 28 -21.58 -8.65 19.38
CA ASN A 28 -21.63 -9.33 20.67
C ASN A 28 -22.76 -10.37 20.76
N ASP A 29 -23.00 -11.09 19.66
CA ASP A 29 -23.99 -12.17 19.63
C ASP A 29 -23.40 -13.40 20.34
N PRO A 30 -24.09 -13.96 21.36
CA PRO A 30 -23.56 -15.09 22.15
C PRO A 30 -23.22 -16.33 21.33
N GLU A 31 -23.80 -16.49 20.13
CA GLU A 31 -23.53 -17.63 19.25
C GLU A 31 -22.37 -17.35 18.29
N LEU A 32 -22.06 -16.09 18.01
CA LEU A 32 -20.99 -15.68 17.10
C LEU A 32 -19.71 -15.26 17.82
N VAL A 33 -19.77 -14.98 19.12
CA VAL A 33 -18.61 -14.51 19.90
C VAL A 33 -17.41 -15.46 19.80
N GLU A 34 -17.63 -16.78 19.86
CA GLU A 34 -16.58 -17.78 19.71
C GLU A 34 -15.90 -17.68 18.33
N VAL A 35 -16.69 -17.46 17.26
CA VAL A 35 -16.18 -17.31 15.89
C VAL A 35 -15.45 -15.98 15.72
N ALA A 36 -16.03 -14.91 16.23
CA ALA A 36 -15.47 -13.56 16.14
C ALA A 36 -14.11 -13.47 16.85
N ASP A 37 -14.02 -14.00 18.07
CA ASP A 37 -12.78 -14.02 18.83
C ASP A 37 -11.73 -14.95 18.21
N TYR A 38 -12.14 -16.13 17.72
CA TYR A 38 -11.22 -17.03 17.03
C TYR A 38 -10.62 -16.37 15.78
N VAL A 39 -11.45 -15.76 14.94
CA VAL A 39 -10.99 -15.07 13.71
C VAL A 39 -10.12 -13.88 14.08
N TYR A 40 -10.53 -13.08 15.06
CA TYR A 40 -9.75 -11.94 15.53
C TYR A 40 -8.34 -12.36 15.99
N GLU A 41 -8.25 -13.34 16.87
CA GLU A 41 -6.98 -13.79 17.42
C GLU A 41 -6.10 -14.44 16.35
N ASN A 42 -6.66 -15.37 15.57
CA ASN A 42 -5.88 -16.24 14.69
C ASN A 42 -5.65 -15.67 13.29
N VAL A 43 -6.43 -14.69 12.84
CA VAL A 43 -6.28 -14.09 11.49
C VAL A 43 -5.77 -12.66 11.56
N PHE A 44 -6.22 -11.87 12.54
CA PHE A 44 -5.95 -10.44 12.58
C PHE A 44 -4.89 -10.04 13.60
N LEU A 45 -5.03 -10.42 14.87
CA LEU A 45 -4.23 -9.88 15.97
C LEU A 45 -2.73 -10.07 15.73
N HIS A 46 -2.28 -11.31 15.62
CA HIS A 46 -0.86 -11.62 15.48
C HIS A 46 -0.27 -11.13 14.15
N TYR A 47 -1.04 -11.20 13.06
CA TYR A 47 -0.60 -10.67 11.76
C TYR A 47 -0.44 -9.15 11.79
N THR A 48 -1.41 -8.42 12.34
CA THR A 48 -1.37 -6.96 12.48
C THR A 48 -0.21 -6.53 13.35
N MET A 49 0.06 -7.24 14.45
CA MET A 49 1.22 -6.96 15.29
C MET A 49 2.54 -7.13 14.53
N LYS A 50 2.68 -8.16 13.70
CA LYS A 50 3.87 -8.33 12.84
C LYS A 50 3.98 -7.22 11.78
N GLN A 51 2.86 -6.89 11.13
CA GLN A 51 2.84 -5.94 10.03
C GLN A 51 2.99 -4.48 10.48
N TRP A 52 2.46 -4.11 11.64
CA TRP A 52 2.33 -2.72 12.09
C TRP A 52 2.98 -2.43 13.45
N GLY A 53 3.26 -3.47 14.25
CA GLY A 53 3.73 -3.28 15.65
C GLY A 53 2.62 -2.86 16.61
N GLN A 54 1.36 -2.90 16.19
CA GLN A 54 0.17 -2.45 16.92
C GLN A 54 -0.92 -3.52 16.88
N THR A 55 -1.88 -3.47 17.80
CA THR A 55 -3.07 -4.34 17.76
C THR A 55 -4.10 -3.79 16.76
N PRO A 56 -5.03 -4.63 16.25
CA PRO A 56 -6.09 -4.17 15.35
C PRO A 56 -6.94 -3.01 15.90
N ASP A 57 -7.10 -2.91 17.21
CA ASP A 57 -7.80 -1.83 17.92
C ASP A 57 -7.01 -0.51 18.01
N GLN A 58 -5.72 -0.53 17.71
CA GLN A 58 -4.84 0.65 17.74
C GLN A 58 -4.57 1.25 16.36
N ILE A 59 -4.88 0.53 15.28
CA ILE A 59 -4.65 1.00 13.91
C ILE A 59 -5.90 1.61 13.30
N ASP A 60 -5.71 2.54 12.38
CA ASP A 60 -6.81 3.19 11.67
C ASP A 60 -7.76 2.16 11.01
N PRO A 61 -9.09 2.30 11.14
CA PRO A 61 -10.06 1.37 10.56
C PRO A 61 -9.93 1.19 9.04
N SER A 62 -9.39 2.17 8.31
CA SER A 62 -9.13 2.05 6.87
C SER A 62 -8.03 1.02 6.57
N VAL A 63 -7.19 0.66 7.54
CA VAL A 63 -6.17 -0.39 7.40
C VAL A 63 -6.79 -1.78 7.63
N THR A 64 -7.52 -1.98 8.74
CA THR A 64 -8.18 -3.27 9.04
C THR A 64 -9.31 -3.58 8.07
N GLY A 65 -10.03 -2.56 7.57
CA GLY A 65 -11.13 -2.71 6.63
C GLY A 65 -10.75 -3.27 5.26
N ARG A 66 -9.45 -3.28 4.91
CA ARG A 66 -8.96 -3.83 3.63
C ARG A 66 -9.03 -5.35 3.56
N VAL A 67 -8.95 -6.03 4.71
CA VAL A 67 -9.09 -7.49 4.81
C VAL A 67 -10.33 -7.81 5.65
N PRO A 68 -11.54 -7.74 5.07
CA PRO A 68 -12.76 -8.06 5.79
C PRO A 68 -12.97 -9.56 5.94
N VAL A 69 -13.79 -9.95 6.91
CA VAL A 69 -14.39 -11.29 6.96
C VAL A 69 -15.43 -11.37 5.85
N PHE A 70 -15.27 -12.30 4.92
CA PHE A 70 -16.24 -12.52 3.85
C PHE A 70 -17.25 -13.60 4.27
N VAL A 71 -18.53 -13.24 4.27
CA VAL A 71 -19.63 -14.16 4.60
C VAL A 71 -20.12 -14.83 3.31
N GLY A 72 -19.38 -15.84 2.85
CA GLY A 72 -19.70 -16.62 1.64
C GLY A 72 -18.55 -17.53 1.22
N ASP A 73 -18.71 -18.20 0.07
CA ASP A 73 -17.77 -19.21 -0.46
C ASP A 73 -16.79 -18.65 -1.52
N ASP A 74 -16.77 -17.32 -1.72
CA ASP A 74 -15.85 -16.70 -2.68
C ASP A 74 -14.45 -16.55 -2.06
N GLU A 75 -13.54 -17.41 -2.51
CA GLU A 75 -12.15 -17.45 -2.02
C GLU A 75 -11.21 -16.44 -2.70
N ARG A 76 -11.73 -15.62 -3.64
CA ARG A 76 -10.91 -14.58 -4.30
C ARG A 76 -10.54 -13.50 -3.30
N TYR A 77 -9.31 -13.00 -3.37
CA TYR A 77 -8.85 -11.91 -2.51
C TYR A 77 -9.53 -10.56 -2.85
N PHE A 78 -9.82 -10.32 -4.14
CA PHE A 78 -10.49 -9.12 -4.64
C PHE A 78 -11.83 -9.43 -5.34
N PRO A 79 -12.83 -9.97 -4.63
CA PRO A 79 -14.04 -10.51 -5.26
C PRO A 79 -14.92 -9.44 -5.93
N GLN A 80 -14.77 -8.19 -5.50
CA GLN A 80 -15.53 -7.02 -6.01
C GLN A 80 -14.80 -6.26 -7.12
N ALA A 81 -13.54 -6.60 -7.43
CA ALA A 81 -12.80 -5.92 -8.49
C ALA A 81 -13.32 -6.41 -9.85
N PRO A 82 -13.86 -5.52 -10.70
CA PRO A 82 -14.42 -5.90 -12.00
C PRO A 82 -13.34 -6.36 -12.99
N HIS A 83 -12.11 -5.91 -12.78
CA HIS A 83 -10.95 -6.23 -13.60
C HIS A 83 -9.81 -6.70 -12.70
N GLN A 84 -9.30 -7.90 -12.97
CA GLN A 84 -8.19 -8.52 -12.25
C GLN A 84 -7.25 -9.13 -13.28
N GLY A 85 -5.96 -8.82 -13.18
CA GLY A 85 -4.97 -9.33 -14.11
C GLY A 85 -3.57 -8.84 -13.78
N MET A 86 -2.60 -9.53 -14.35
CA MET A 86 -1.19 -9.15 -14.33
C MET A 86 -0.78 -8.71 -15.74
N PRO A 87 0.09 -7.70 -15.91
CA PRO A 87 0.63 -7.36 -17.22
C PRO A 87 1.32 -8.58 -17.84
N ALA A 88 0.96 -8.93 -19.07
CA ALA A 88 1.43 -10.15 -19.72
C ALA A 88 2.97 -10.22 -19.85
N GLU A 89 3.61 -9.07 -20.04
CA GLU A 89 5.07 -8.91 -20.16
C GLU A 89 5.72 -8.34 -18.89
N GLY A 90 4.96 -8.30 -17.78
CA GLY A 90 5.40 -7.72 -16.52
C GLY A 90 5.26 -6.20 -16.44
N TYR A 91 5.41 -5.66 -15.23
CA TYR A 91 5.23 -4.23 -14.96
C TYR A 91 6.32 -3.36 -15.61
N THR A 92 7.56 -3.85 -15.73
CA THR A 92 8.64 -3.07 -16.35
C THR A 92 8.31 -2.73 -17.80
N ALA A 93 7.91 -3.71 -18.61
CA ALA A 93 7.49 -3.45 -19.99
C ALA A 93 6.32 -2.47 -20.04
N LEU A 94 5.33 -2.61 -19.16
CA LEU A 94 4.21 -1.65 -19.07
C LEU A 94 4.70 -0.22 -18.87
N PHE A 95 5.61 0.02 -17.91
CA PHE A 95 6.16 1.35 -17.63
C PHE A 95 7.06 1.88 -18.73
N GLU A 96 7.88 1.03 -19.36
CA GLU A 96 8.69 1.41 -20.52
C GLU A 96 7.81 1.95 -21.65
N HIS A 97 6.73 1.25 -22.00
CA HIS A 97 5.79 1.72 -23.03
C HIS A 97 5.06 3.01 -22.62
N MET A 98 4.70 3.18 -21.34
CA MET A 98 4.05 4.42 -20.87
C MET A 98 4.98 5.64 -20.96
N LEU A 99 6.29 5.44 -20.84
CA LEU A 99 7.30 6.51 -20.85
C LEU A 99 7.96 6.71 -22.23
N GLU A 100 7.66 5.85 -23.19
CA GLU A 100 8.20 5.90 -24.56
C GLU A 100 7.49 6.98 -25.39
N HIS A 101 7.85 8.24 -25.16
CA HIS A 101 7.33 9.38 -25.92
C HIS A 101 8.40 10.46 -26.11
N ASP A 102 8.46 11.09 -27.29
CA ASP A 102 9.50 12.08 -27.65
C ASP A 102 9.55 13.31 -26.73
N LEU A 103 8.46 13.58 -26.00
CA LEU A 103 8.35 14.69 -25.04
C LEU A 103 8.67 14.29 -23.59
N ILE A 104 8.99 13.01 -23.34
CA ILE A 104 9.31 12.49 -22.02
C ILE A 104 10.80 12.18 -21.98
N SER A 105 11.49 12.74 -20.98
CA SER A 105 12.89 12.41 -20.68
C SER A 105 12.94 11.77 -19.30
N VAL A 106 13.55 10.58 -19.22
CA VAL A 106 13.67 9.83 -17.96
C VAL A 106 15.12 9.86 -17.50
N TYR A 107 15.32 10.23 -16.23
CA TYR A 107 16.61 10.22 -15.56
C TYR A 107 16.52 9.27 -14.36
N LEU A 108 17.36 8.23 -14.37
CA LEU A 108 17.48 7.24 -13.28
C LEU A 108 18.70 7.56 -12.43
N ASP A 109 18.77 7.00 -11.22
CA ASP A 109 19.84 7.25 -10.24
C ASP A 109 20.02 8.75 -9.92
N VAL A 110 18.93 9.50 -9.96
CA VAL A 110 18.87 10.94 -9.65
C VAL A 110 17.88 11.17 -8.51
N ASP A 111 18.37 11.73 -7.41
CA ASP A 111 17.51 12.21 -6.34
C ASP A 111 16.99 13.62 -6.70
N ALA A 112 15.67 13.78 -6.76
CA ALA A 112 15.06 15.06 -7.06
C ALA A 112 15.46 16.15 -6.03
N ARG A 113 15.74 15.76 -4.78
CA ARG A 113 16.13 16.69 -3.70
C ARG A 113 17.50 17.33 -3.94
N ASP A 114 18.37 16.70 -4.73
CA ASP A 114 19.65 17.29 -5.11
C ASP A 114 19.50 18.38 -6.19
N LEU A 115 18.36 18.39 -6.89
CA LEU A 115 18.09 19.29 -8.00
C LEU A 115 17.06 20.37 -7.62
N LEU A 116 16.15 20.06 -6.71
CA LEU A 116 15.00 20.86 -6.35
C LEU A 116 15.26 21.62 -5.06
N THR A 117 14.98 22.92 -5.05
CA THR A 117 14.92 23.71 -3.80
C THR A 117 13.61 24.47 -3.76
N VAL A 118 12.83 24.22 -2.70
CA VAL A 118 11.53 24.83 -2.47
C VAL A 118 11.66 25.98 -1.47
N SER A 119 11.11 27.14 -1.84
CA SER A 119 10.96 28.31 -0.97
C SER A 119 9.48 28.64 -0.79
N ASP A 120 9.15 29.55 0.13
CA ASP A 120 7.78 29.96 0.43
C ASP A 120 7.00 30.50 -0.79
N THR A 121 7.68 30.93 -1.86
CA THR A 121 7.04 31.61 -3.01
C THR A 121 7.44 31.06 -4.37
N SER A 122 8.44 30.19 -4.43
CA SER A 122 8.96 29.71 -5.70
C SER A 122 9.75 28.42 -5.54
N VAL A 123 9.93 27.73 -6.66
CA VAL A 123 10.79 26.55 -6.74
C VAL A 123 11.93 26.81 -7.71
N THR A 124 13.10 26.32 -7.35
CA THR A 124 14.25 26.29 -8.25
C THR A 124 14.61 24.85 -8.61
N VAL A 125 15.02 24.65 -9.87
CA VAL A 125 15.52 23.38 -10.39
C VAL A 125 16.92 23.63 -10.93
N CYS A 126 17.90 22.86 -10.49
CA CYS A 126 19.33 23.04 -10.83
C CYS A 126 19.82 24.48 -10.53
N GLY A 127 19.36 25.07 -9.42
CA GLY A 127 19.71 26.41 -8.98
C GLY A 127 19.12 27.56 -9.81
N ARG A 128 18.12 27.30 -10.65
CA ARG A 128 17.43 28.31 -11.46
C ARG A 128 15.93 28.34 -11.14
N PRO A 129 15.28 29.52 -11.11
CA PRO A 129 13.83 29.59 -10.98
C PRO A 129 13.14 28.75 -12.05
N TYR A 130 12.19 27.91 -11.63
CA TYR A 130 11.43 27.04 -12.50
C TYR A 130 9.94 27.40 -12.41
N GLY A 131 9.37 27.82 -13.53
CA GLY A 131 7.97 28.25 -13.62
C GLY A 131 7.04 27.25 -14.31
N GLY A 132 7.54 26.07 -14.67
CA GLY A 132 6.71 24.99 -15.18
C GLY A 132 6.04 24.20 -14.05
N GLU A 133 5.14 23.30 -14.39
CA GLU A 133 4.50 22.40 -13.43
C GLU A 133 5.51 21.43 -12.81
N ILE A 134 5.38 21.21 -11.51
CA ILE A 134 6.15 20.25 -10.73
C ILE A 134 5.18 19.25 -10.13
N ILE A 135 5.36 17.98 -10.46
CA ILE A 135 4.64 16.87 -9.86
C ILE A 135 5.60 16.15 -8.93
N TYR A 136 5.38 16.26 -7.63
CA TYR A 136 6.19 15.60 -6.61
C TYR A 136 5.44 14.40 -6.03
N THR A 137 6.08 13.23 -6.10
CA THR A 137 5.51 11.96 -5.63
C THR A 137 6.27 11.34 -4.47
N GLY A 138 7.33 12.02 -3.99
CA GLY A 138 8.19 11.56 -2.90
C GLY A 138 7.68 11.96 -1.51
N PRO A 139 8.38 11.55 -0.44
CA PRO A 139 8.05 11.94 0.93
C PRO A 139 8.33 13.44 1.15
N LEU A 140 7.36 14.18 1.68
CA LEU A 140 7.49 15.63 1.89
C LEU A 140 8.42 15.99 3.06
N ASP A 141 8.40 15.19 4.12
CA ASP A 141 9.31 15.36 5.24
C ASP A 141 10.77 15.25 4.79
N GLU A 142 11.08 14.28 3.95
CA GLU A 142 12.39 14.12 3.34
C GLU A 142 12.76 15.24 2.35
N LEU A 143 11.77 15.79 1.62
CA LEU A 143 11.97 16.96 0.75
C LEU A 143 12.50 18.16 1.53
N PHE A 144 12.00 18.33 2.76
CA PHE A 144 12.35 19.43 3.65
C PHE A 144 13.42 19.05 4.69
N GLY A 145 14.17 17.96 4.44
CA GLY A 145 15.30 17.58 5.28
C GLY A 145 14.92 17.21 6.72
N LEU A 146 13.68 16.74 6.94
CA LEU A 146 13.15 16.29 8.23
C LEU A 146 13.14 17.38 9.31
N ASP A 147 13.08 18.66 8.92
CA ASP A 147 13.26 19.79 9.84
C ASP A 147 12.17 19.93 10.92
N MET A 148 10.98 19.37 10.69
CA MET A 148 9.90 19.27 11.68
C MET A 148 9.76 17.87 12.29
N GLY A 149 10.70 16.96 12.00
CA GLY A 149 10.66 15.54 12.36
C GLY A 149 10.26 14.66 11.19
N ALA A 150 10.56 13.36 11.30
CA ALA A 150 10.25 12.38 10.26
C ALA A 150 8.80 11.90 10.34
N LEU A 151 8.16 11.73 9.19
CA LEU A 151 6.88 11.05 9.10
C LEU A 151 7.10 9.54 9.29
N PRO A 152 6.33 8.88 10.17
CA PRO A 152 6.52 7.47 10.44
C PRO A 152 5.94 6.59 9.33
N TYR A 153 6.79 5.72 8.79
CA TYR A 153 6.38 4.69 7.83
C TYR A 153 6.76 3.30 8.34
N ARG A 154 6.16 2.27 7.73
CA ARG A 154 6.68 0.90 7.74
C ARG A 154 7.48 0.66 6.47
N THR A 155 8.56 -0.08 6.62
CA THR A 155 9.33 -0.66 5.52
C THR A 155 9.24 -2.20 5.58
N LEU A 156 9.73 -2.86 4.53
CA LEU A 156 9.77 -4.30 4.40
C LEU A 156 11.21 -4.74 4.11
N ASP A 157 11.69 -5.72 4.87
CA ASP A 157 12.82 -6.54 4.47
C ASP A 157 12.30 -7.70 3.60
N MET A 158 12.85 -7.80 2.40
CA MET A 158 12.37 -8.67 1.33
C MET A 158 13.42 -9.74 1.03
N VAL A 159 13.20 -10.96 1.56
CA VAL A 159 14.15 -12.07 1.44
C VAL A 159 13.72 -13.00 0.32
N PHE A 160 14.46 -12.96 -0.80
CA PHE A 160 14.24 -13.83 -1.94
C PHE A 160 14.98 -15.16 -1.78
N GLU A 161 14.30 -16.27 -2.07
CA GLU A 161 14.87 -17.61 -2.09
C GLU A 161 14.51 -18.32 -3.40
N THR A 162 15.51 -18.92 -4.07
CA THR A 162 15.27 -19.78 -5.24
C THR A 162 15.45 -21.23 -4.86
N LEU A 163 14.42 -22.04 -5.09
CA LEU A 163 14.32 -23.42 -4.62
C LEU A 163 14.38 -24.40 -5.78
N ASP A 164 14.89 -25.61 -5.51
CA ASP A 164 14.96 -26.75 -6.44
C ASP A 164 13.63 -27.53 -6.48
N CYS A 165 12.53 -26.86 -6.80
CA CYS A 165 11.23 -27.48 -7.02
C CYS A 165 10.39 -26.70 -8.03
N ASP A 166 9.40 -27.34 -8.64
CA ASP A 166 8.50 -26.69 -9.60
C ASP A 166 7.51 -25.71 -8.95
N GLN A 167 7.02 -26.06 -7.77
CA GLN A 167 6.02 -25.28 -7.04
C GLN A 167 6.24 -25.47 -5.53
N PHE A 168 6.31 -24.37 -4.81
CA PHE A 168 6.50 -24.36 -3.34
C PHE A 168 5.15 -24.37 -2.60
N GLN A 169 4.18 -23.60 -3.07
CA GLN A 169 2.87 -23.44 -2.46
C GLN A 169 1.74 -23.41 -3.52
N PRO A 170 0.50 -23.79 -3.15
CA PRO A 170 -0.58 -23.96 -4.13
C PRO A 170 -1.14 -22.65 -4.69
N VAL A 171 -0.80 -21.50 -4.10
CA VAL A 171 -1.39 -20.18 -4.39
C VAL A 171 -0.34 -19.08 -4.44
N GLY A 172 -0.68 -17.91 -5.00
CA GLY A 172 0.22 -16.76 -5.13
C GLY A 172 0.88 -16.34 -3.82
N THR A 173 0.09 -16.23 -2.75
CA THR A 173 0.58 -15.78 -1.44
C THR A 173 -0.07 -16.58 -0.33
N VAL A 174 0.72 -17.00 0.67
CA VAL A 174 0.24 -17.62 1.90
C VAL A 174 0.61 -16.70 3.06
N ASN A 175 -0.38 -16.28 3.84
CA ASN A 175 -0.17 -15.49 5.05
C ASN A 175 0.10 -16.41 6.25
N TYR A 176 1.09 -16.05 7.04
CA TYR A 176 1.46 -16.74 8.26
C TYR A 176 1.01 -15.87 9.41
N THR A 177 -0.22 -16.08 9.89
CA THR A 177 -0.87 -15.13 10.79
C THR A 177 -0.39 -15.27 12.23
N THR A 178 -0.24 -16.51 12.71
CA THR A 178 0.12 -16.83 14.11
C THR A 178 1.49 -17.50 14.26
N SER A 179 2.06 -18.02 13.17
CA SER A 179 3.38 -18.64 13.12
C SER A 179 4.38 -17.74 12.43
N GLU A 180 5.68 -18.03 12.63
CA GLU A 180 6.82 -17.38 11.98
C GLU A 180 6.96 -15.87 12.24
N ASP A 181 8.17 -15.35 12.04
CA ASP A 181 8.46 -13.92 12.22
C ASP A 181 8.12 -13.08 10.98
N PHE A 182 8.11 -13.69 9.78
CA PHE A 182 7.66 -13.04 8.54
C PHE A 182 6.13 -13.03 8.45
N THR A 183 5.56 -12.10 7.67
CA THR A 183 4.10 -11.97 7.53
C THR A 183 3.54 -12.95 6.50
N ARG A 184 4.23 -13.13 5.38
CA ARG A 184 3.75 -13.95 4.26
C ARG A 184 4.88 -14.43 3.37
N ILE A 185 4.56 -15.47 2.59
CA ILE A 185 5.37 -15.94 1.46
C ILE A 185 4.60 -15.73 0.17
N THR A 186 5.27 -15.12 -0.81
CA THR A 186 4.77 -14.94 -2.18
C THR A 186 5.57 -15.80 -3.14
N GLU A 187 4.91 -16.65 -3.93
CA GLU A 187 5.50 -17.44 -5.00
C GLU A 187 5.12 -16.87 -6.36
N PHE A 188 6.08 -16.27 -7.06
CA PHE A 188 5.80 -15.43 -8.24
C PHE A 188 5.25 -16.21 -9.44
N LYS A 189 5.64 -17.50 -9.61
CA LYS A 189 5.17 -18.34 -10.73
C LYS A 189 3.64 -18.50 -10.73
N ASN A 190 3.01 -18.52 -9.56
CA ASN A 190 1.55 -18.60 -9.43
C ASN A 190 0.84 -17.33 -9.92
N MET A 191 1.54 -16.19 -10.01
CA MET A 191 0.98 -14.92 -10.48
C MET A 191 1.37 -14.59 -11.92
N THR A 192 2.62 -14.90 -12.30
CA THR A 192 3.16 -14.55 -13.62
C THR A 192 2.86 -15.59 -14.70
N GLY A 193 2.52 -16.83 -14.30
CA GLY A 193 2.35 -17.95 -15.22
C GLY A 193 3.67 -18.44 -15.85
N GLN A 194 4.82 -18.00 -15.35
CA GLN A 194 6.12 -18.39 -15.87
C GLN A 194 6.36 -19.91 -15.69
N VAL A 195 6.80 -20.57 -16.76
CA VAL A 195 7.15 -22.00 -16.75
C VAL A 195 8.66 -22.17 -16.75
N VAL A 196 9.23 -22.47 -15.58
CA VAL A 196 10.64 -22.83 -15.40
C VAL A 196 10.70 -24.18 -14.67
N PRO A 197 11.04 -25.28 -15.37
CA PRO A 197 11.09 -26.60 -14.76
C PRO A 197 12.17 -26.73 -13.66
N GLY A 198 11.84 -27.41 -12.58
CA GLY A 198 12.72 -27.72 -11.45
C GLY A 198 13.12 -26.53 -10.58
N LYS A 199 12.54 -25.34 -10.83
CA LYS A 199 12.89 -24.10 -10.13
C LYS A 199 11.66 -23.25 -9.81
N THR A 200 11.70 -22.62 -8.65
CA THR A 200 10.76 -21.56 -8.25
C THR A 200 11.46 -20.53 -7.39
N THR A 201 10.94 -19.30 -7.36
CA THR A 201 11.43 -18.23 -6.51
C THR A 201 10.30 -17.77 -5.62
N ILE A 202 10.59 -17.69 -4.32
CA ILE A 202 9.69 -17.18 -3.30
C ILE A 202 10.27 -15.91 -2.68
N LEU A 203 9.38 -15.09 -2.11
CA LEU A 203 9.71 -13.92 -1.31
C LEU A 203 9.10 -14.09 0.08
N LYS A 204 9.93 -13.98 1.12
CA LYS A 204 9.50 -13.80 2.52
C LYS A 204 9.54 -12.31 2.88
N GLU A 205 8.45 -11.79 3.44
CA GLU A 205 8.34 -10.38 3.83
C GLU A 205 8.38 -10.20 5.35
N TYR A 206 9.30 -9.36 5.82
CA TYR A 206 9.41 -8.97 7.24
C TYR A 206 9.14 -7.48 7.36
N SER A 207 8.09 -7.12 8.10
CA SER A 207 7.75 -5.71 8.31
C SER A 207 8.52 -5.12 9.48
N LYS A 208 9.01 -3.89 9.32
CA LYS A 208 9.68 -3.13 10.39
C LYS A 208 9.41 -1.63 10.26
N ALA A 209 9.78 -0.87 11.29
CA ALA A 209 9.73 0.58 11.23
C ALA A 209 10.72 1.08 10.17
N TYR A 210 10.29 2.04 9.36
CA TYR A 210 11.19 2.73 8.44
C TYR A 210 12.07 3.71 9.21
N GLU A 211 13.37 3.71 8.91
CA GLU A 211 14.33 4.67 9.46
C GLU A 211 14.79 5.61 8.35
N PRO A 212 14.54 6.93 8.44
CA PRO A 212 14.97 7.88 7.42
C PRO A 212 16.49 7.83 7.20
N GLY A 213 16.90 7.81 5.93
CA GLY A 213 18.31 7.73 5.55
C GLY A 213 18.93 6.34 5.66
N SER A 214 18.16 5.28 5.99
CA SER A 214 18.65 3.90 5.99
C SER A 214 18.96 3.35 4.59
N GLY A 215 18.51 4.04 3.54
CA GLY A 215 18.53 3.55 2.15
C GLY A 215 17.36 2.62 1.82
N GLU A 216 16.45 2.40 2.76
CA GLU A 216 15.25 1.59 2.56
C GLU A 216 14.11 2.41 1.96
N THR A 217 13.06 1.73 1.51
CA THR A 217 11.89 2.38 0.91
C THR A 217 10.77 2.52 1.94
N PRO A 218 10.22 3.74 2.16
CA PRO A 218 9.00 3.89 2.96
C PRO A 218 7.83 3.28 2.18
N TYR A 219 7.27 2.16 2.66
CA TYR A 219 6.22 1.45 1.93
C TYR A 219 4.80 1.81 2.40
N TYR A 220 4.59 1.95 3.70
CA TYR A 220 3.26 2.18 4.28
C TYR A 220 3.28 3.32 5.30
N ALA A 221 2.43 4.34 5.09
CA ALA A 221 2.25 5.43 6.04
C ALA A 221 1.57 4.93 7.32
N ILE A 222 2.03 5.41 8.48
CA ILE A 222 1.37 5.14 9.76
C ILE A 222 0.34 6.24 10.01
N ILE A 223 -0.94 5.89 9.81
CA ILE A 223 -2.07 6.81 9.89
C ILE A 223 -2.52 6.94 11.34
N GLU A 224 -2.07 8.01 11.99
CA GLU A 224 -2.48 8.41 13.34
C GLU A 224 -2.63 9.94 13.36
N ASP A 225 -3.46 10.47 14.27
CA ASP A 225 -3.76 11.90 14.34
C ASP A 225 -2.49 12.77 14.43
N ALA A 226 -1.54 12.39 15.29
CA ALA A 226 -0.28 13.12 15.45
C ALA A 226 0.57 13.14 14.17
N ASN A 227 0.55 12.04 13.40
CA ASN A 227 1.32 11.91 12.17
C ASN A 227 0.66 12.69 11.03
N LEU A 228 -0.69 12.68 10.99
CA LEU A 228 -1.45 13.50 10.06
C LEU A 228 -1.27 15.00 10.33
N ASP A 229 -1.19 15.41 11.59
CA ASP A 229 -0.87 16.79 11.95
C ASP A 229 0.54 17.21 11.49
N LEU A 230 1.54 16.34 11.66
CA LEU A 230 2.88 16.59 11.12
C LEU A 230 2.86 16.68 9.58
N TYR A 231 2.17 15.76 8.91
CA TYR A 231 2.03 15.75 7.47
C TYR A 231 1.38 17.05 6.96
N ARG A 232 0.29 17.50 7.58
CA ARG A 232 -0.39 18.76 7.22
C ARG A 232 0.55 19.95 7.30
N ARG A 233 1.43 20.00 8.31
CA ARG A 233 2.44 21.06 8.43
C ARG A 233 3.46 21.03 7.29
N TYR A 234 3.90 19.86 6.84
CA TYR A 234 4.75 19.75 5.66
C TYR A 234 4.00 20.12 4.37
N ARG A 235 2.77 19.65 4.20
CA ARG A 235 1.93 19.95 3.03
C ARG A 235 1.65 21.45 2.89
N ALA A 236 1.44 22.15 4.00
CA ALA A 236 1.23 23.61 4.01
C ALA A 236 2.42 24.41 3.43
N ARG A 237 3.63 23.84 3.42
CA ARG A 237 4.82 24.52 2.86
C ARG A 237 4.83 24.59 1.33
N VAL A 238 3.94 23.83 0.69
CA VAL A 238 3.83 23.76 -0.77
C VAL A 238 2.42 24.10 -1.27
N GLU A 239 1.46 24.37 -0.37
CA GLU A 239 0.05 24.52 -0.75
C GLU A 239 -0.22 25.80 -1.53
N ASP A 240 0.52 26.88 -1.25
CA ASP A 240 0.41 28.17 -1.94
C ASP A 240 1.24 28.23 -3.23
N LEU A 241 2.04 27.20 -3.53
CA LEU A 241 2.85 27.11 -4.74
C LEU A 241 1.99 26.58 -5.88
N VAL A 242 1.45 27.50 -6.69
CA VAL A 242 0.47 27.19 -7.77
C VAL A 242 0.96 26.15 -8.78
N ASN A 243 2.27 26.05 -9.00
CA ASN A 243 2.88 25.11 -9.94
C ASN A 243 3.48 23.87 -9.26
N PHE A 244 3.11 23.58 -8.00
CA PHE A 244 3.63 22.45 -7.24
C PHE A 244 2.52 21.52 -6.76
N HIS A 245 2.49 20.33 -7.33
CA HIS A 245 1.45 19.35 -7.09
C HIS A 245 2.01 18.12 -6.37
N CYS A 246 1.37 17.74 -5.26
CA CYS A 246 1.67 16.48 -4.59
C CYS A 246 0.66 15.42 -5.02
N VAL A 247 1.16 14.26 -5.43
CA VAL A 247 0.29 13.14 -5.79
C VAL A 247 0.97 11.81 -5.50
N GLY A 248 0.17 10.84 -5.08
CA GLY A 248 0.61 9.48 -4.83
C GLY A 248 0.96 9.21 -3.37
N ARG A 249 1.30 7.94 -3.12
CA ARG A 249 1.36 7.34 -1.78
C ARG A 249 2.18 8.16 -0.77
N LEU A 250 3.39 8.58 -1.15
CA LEU A 250 4.32 9.25 -0.25
C LEU A 250 4.02 10.74 -0.13
N ALA A 251 3.80 11.42 -1.26
CA ALA A 251 3.55 12.85 -1.27
C ALA A 251 2.21 13.24 -0.61
N GLU A 252 1.21 12.35 -0.66
CA GLU A 252 -0.08 12.55 -0.02
C GLU A 252 -0.20 11.89 1.36
N TYR A 253 0.82 11.13 1.79
CA TYR A 253 0.82 10.35 3.03
C TYR A 253 -0.44 9.46 3.18
N ARG A 254 -0.75 8.70 2.12
CA ARG A 254 -1.97 7.89 1.99
C ARG A 254 -1.66 6.48 1.56
N TYR A 255 -2.43 5.51 2.05
CA TYR A 255 -2.28 4.12 1.63
C TYR A 255 -3.09 3.80 0.36
N TYR A 256 -2.47 3.98 -0.81
CA TYR A 256 -3.06 3.66 -2.12
C TYR A 256 -2.74 2.24 -2.62
N ASP A 257 -3.72 1.63 -3.29
CA ASP A 257 -3.50 0.57 -4.29
C ASP A 257 -3.14 1.20 -5.66
N MET A 258 -2.66 0.40 -6.61
CA MET A 258 -2.18 0.90 -7.91
C MET A 258 -3.28 1.60 -8.74
N ASP A 259 -4.49 1.05 -8.75
CA ASP A 259 -5.64 1.64 -9.43
C ASP A 259 -6.04 2.98 -8.81
N GLY A 260 -6.03 3.06 -7.47
CA GLY A 260 -6.33 4.29 -6.75
C GLY A 260 -5.34 5.42 -7.03
N VAL A 261 -4.02 5.12 -7.09
CA VAL A 261 -3.02 6.15 -7.43
C VAL A 261 -3.08 6.55 -8.91
N VAL A 262 -3.39 5.62 -9.82
CA VAL A 262 -3.58 5.95 -11.24
C VAL A 262 -4.79 6.88 -11.41
N ALA A 263 -5.92 6.60 -10.75
CA ALA A 263 -7.08 7.49 -10.78
C ALA A 263 -6.73 8.89 -10.26
N SER A 264 -6.06 8.97 -9.11
CA SER A 264 -5.62 10.26 -8.54
C SER A 264 -4.67 11.03 -9.46
N ALA A 265 -3.79 10.35 -10.19
CA ALA A 265 -2.87 10.99 -11.13
C ALA A 265 -3.59 11.49 -12.39
N LEU A 266 -4.60 10.76 -12.88
CA LEU A 266 -5.42 11.18 -14.02
C LEU A 266 -6.27 12.40 -13.66
N ASP A 267 -6.92 12.40 -12.49
CA ASP A 267 -7.71 13.54 -12.00
C ASP A 267 -6.85 14.82 -11.93
N LEU A 268 -5.64 14.73 -11.34
CA LEU A 268 -4.71 15.84 -11.29
C LEU A 268 -4.25 16.29 -12.68
N SER A 269 -4.00 15.35 -13.60
CA SER A 269 -3.63 15.67 -14.97
C SER A 269 -4.72 16.49 -15.67
N ASP A 270 -5.98 16.10 -15.51
CA ASP A 270 -7.12 16.81 -16.10
C ASP A 270 -7.26 18.22 -15.51
N GLU A 271 -7.06 18.38 -14.19
CA GLU A 271 -7.05 19.67 -13.52
C GLU A 271 -5.96 20.60 -14.07
N ILE A 272 -4.72 20.10 -14.19
CA ILE A 272 -3.59 20.88 -14.73
C ILE A 272 -3.87 21.28 -16.19
N ILE A 273 -4.32 20.34 -17.02
CA ILE A 273 -4.62 20.63 -18.43
C ILE A 273 -5.71 21.70 -18.55
N ALA A 274 -6.75 21.64 -17.71
CA ALA A 274 -7.84 22.61 -17.71
C ALA A 274 -7.39 24.02 -17.29
N GLN A 275 -6.39 24.15 -16.41
CA GLN A 275 -5.83 25.44 -16.00
C GLN A 275 -5.00 26.13 -17.11
N HIS A 276 -4.47 25.34 -18.05
CA HIS A 276 -3.66 25.83 -19.17
C HIS A 276 -4.41 25.93 -20.51
N SER A 277 -5.70 25.55 -20.52
CA SER A 277 -6.60 25.60 -21.69
C SER A 277 -7.40 26.89 -21.75
#